data_AF-A0A9E3W067-F1
#
_entry.id   AF-A0A9E3W067-F1
#
_cell.length_a   1.000
_cell.length_b   1.000
_cell.length_c   1.000
_cell.angle_alpha   90.00
_cell.angle_beta   90.00
_cell.angle_gamma   90.00
#
_symmetry.space_group_name_H-M   'P 1'
#
loop_
_entity.id
_entity.type
_entity.pdbx_description
1 polymer ?
#
loop_
_entity_poly.entity_id
_entity_poly.type
_entity_poly.pdbx_seq_one_letter_code
_entity_poly.pdbx_strand_id
1 'polypeptide(L)'
;MRKAKPKKRIILPDPKFGDVLVTKFVNNLMMQGKKNLAYQVFYEAMDIVGTKTGEDAVEVWKKALANVTPAVEVRSRRICGATFQIPSEIRAGRKMSIGMKNLIRV
;
A
#
# COMPACT_ATOMS: atom_id res chain seq x y z
N MET A 1 -18.35 -12.06 -8.14
CA MET A 1 -19.12 -10.96 -8.79
C MET A 1 -18.99 -11.07 -10.30
N ARG A 2 -19.94 -11.73 -10.96
CA ARG A 2 -19.95 -11.88 -12.43
C ARG A 2 -20.80 -10.80 -13.14
N LYS A 3 -21.82 -10.26 -12.44
CA LYS A 3 -22.76 -9.26 -12.98
C LYS A 3 -22.50 -7.82 -12.51
N ALA A 4 -22.27 -7.60 -11.21
CA ALA A 4 -22.07 -6.26 -10.67
C ALA A 4 -20.68 -6.11 -10.04
N LYS A 5 -20.11 -4.90 -10.07
CA LYS A 5 -18.92 -4.53 -9.29
C LYS A 5 -19.37 -3.84 -8.01
N PRO A 6 -18.74 -4.09 -6.85
CA PRO A 6 -19.15 -3.48 -5.60
C PRO A 6 -18.69 -2.02 -5.59
N LYS A 7 -19.47 -1.16 -4.92
CA LYS A 7 -19.05 0.23 -4.67
C LYS A 7 -17.78 0.22 -3.82
N LYS A 8 -16.84 1.10 -4.15
CA LYS A 8 -15.62 1.27 -3.36
C LYS A 8 -15.97 1.96 -2.04
N ARG A 9 -15.45 1.43 -0.93
CA ARG A 9 -15.60 2.05 0.40
C ARG A 9 -14.70 3.28 0.49
N ILE A 10 -15.27 4.40 0.92
CA ILE A 10 -14.53 5.64 1.20
C ILE A 10 -13.93 5.51 2.60
N ILE A 11 -12.69 5.93 2.76
CA ILE A 11 -11.93 5.82 4.00
C ILE A 11 -11.73 7.23 4.52
N LEU A 12 -11.88 7.40 5.83
CA LEU A 12 -11.63 8.68 6.49
C LEU A 12 -10.13 9.02 6.46
N PRO A 13 -9.78 10.31 6.41
CA PRO A 13 -8.39 10.76 6.50
C PRO A 13 -7.80 10.54 7.89
N ASP A 14 -6.48 10.60 7.96
CA ASP A 14 -5.73 10.44 9.20
C ASP A 14 -5.94 11.61 10.18
N PRO A 15 -6.02 11.37 11.51
CA PRO A 15 -6.20 12.44 12.48
C PRO A 15 -5.01 13.39 12.65
N LYS A 16 -3.77 12.95 12.39
CA LYS A 16 -2.55 13.76 12.58
C LYS A 16 -2.17 14.49 11.30
N PHE A 17 -2.15 13.77 10.18
CA PHE A 17 -1.67 14.30 8.89
C PHE A 17 -2.79 14.64 7.90
N GLY A 18 -4.04 14.25 8.16
CA GLY A 18 -5.16 14.51 7.24
C GLY A 18 -5.11 13.72 5.93
N ASP A 19 -4.19 12.75 5.77
CA ASP A 19 -4.01 12.02 4.52
C ASP A 19 -4.71 10.64 4.55
N VAL A 20 -5.49 10.36 3.51
CA VAL A 20 -6.20 9.08 3.31
C VAL A 20 -5.22 7.94 3.00
N LEU A 21 -4.04 8.23 2.43
CA LEU A 21 -3.01 7.24 2.13
C LEU A 21 -2.40 6.65 3.41
N VAL A 22 -2.17 7.49 4.43
CA VAL A 22 -1.67 7.06 5.73
C VAL A 22 -2.66 6.11 6.39
N THR A 23 -3.95 6.46 6.42
CA THR A 23 -4.98 5.59 6.98
C THR A 23 -5.07 4.25 6.25
N LYS A 24 -4.92 4.23 4.91
CA LYS A 24 -4.86 2.99 4.13
C LYS A 24 -3.66 2.12 4.50
N PHE A 25 -2.50 2.73 4.73
CA PHE A 25 -1.29 2.03 5.13
C PHE A 25 -1.44 1.42 6.52
N VAL A 26 -1.91 2.20 7.50
CA VAL A 26 -2.15 1.73 8.87
C VAL A 26 -3.14 0.58 8.90
N ASN A 27 -4.19 0.60 8.08
CA ASN A 27 -5.12 -0.52 7.97
C ASN A 27 -4.47 -1.81 7.41
N ASN A 28 -3.43 -1.71 6.57
CA ASN A 28 -2.67 -2.86 6.08
C ASN A 28 -1.63 -3.34 7.10
N LEU A 29 -1.08 -2.43 7.91
CA LEU A 29 -0.12 -2.73 9.00
C LEU A 29 -0.82 -3.39 10.20
N MET A 30 -2.08 -3.03 10.44
CA MET A 30 -2.86 -3.51 11.57
C MET A 30 -3.04 -5.04 11.56
N MET A 31 -2.59 -5.68 12.63
CA MET A 31 -2.79 -7.10 12.90
C MET A 31 -3.80 -7.28 14.03
N GLN A 32 -4.65 -8.31 13.94
CA GLN A 32 -5.65 -8.66 14.97
C GLN A 32 -6.61 -7.51 15.36
N GLY A 33 -6.84 -6.54 14.48
CA GLY A 33 -7.74 -5.40 14.74
C GLY A 33 -7.17 -4.33 15.68
N LYS A 34 -5.89 -4.39 16.06
CA LYS A 34 -5.25 -3.43 16.97
C LYS A 34 -4.88 -2.12 16.26
N LYS A 35 -5.88 -1.27 16.01
CA LYS A 35 -5.69 -0.03 15.23
C LYS A 35 -4.84 1.01 15.96
N ASN A 36 -5.01 1.17 17.28
CA ASN A 36 -4.25 2.14 18.06
C ASN A 36 -2.75 1.83 18.07
N LEU A 37 -2.40 0.56 18.26
CA LEU A 37 -1.01 0.10 18.21
C LEU A 37 -0.38 0.32 16.83
N ALA A 38 -1.13 0.07 15.75
CA ALA A 38 -0.66 0.31 14.39
C ALA A 38 -0.35 1.80 14.12
N TYR A 39 -1.14 2.72 14.68
CA TYR A 39 -0.84 4.15 14.60
C TYR A 39 0.41 4.53 15.39
N GLN A 40 0.56 4.01 16.60
CA GLN A 40 1.74 4.27 17.44
C GLN A 40 3.03 3.84 16.70
N VAL A 41 3.06 2.61 16.20
CA VAL A 41 4.21 2.07 15.44
C VAL A 41 4.48 2.91 14.19
N PHE A 42 3.44 3.34 13.47
CA PHE A 42 3.61 4.17 12.30
C PHE A 42 4.25 5.52 12.66
N TYR A 43 3.72 6.23 13.66
CA TYR A 43 4.26 7.53 14.05
C TYR A 43 5.68 7.45 14.59
N GLU A 44 5.98 6.44 15.41
CA GLU A 44 7.34 6.19 15.89
C GLU A 44 8.31 5.96 14.71
N ALA A 45 7.91 5.17 13.71
CA ALA A 45 8.71 4.97 12.51
C ALA A 45 8.91 6.28 11.72
N MET A 46 7.89 7.14 11.63
CA MET A 46 8.03 8.45 10.97
C MET A 46 8.99 9.37 11.74
N ASP A 47 8.98 9.36 13.06
CA ASP A 47 9.90 10.15 13.89
C ASP A 47 11.36 9.68 13.70
N ILE A 48 11.58 8.36 13.58
CA ILE A 48 12.90 7.78 13.25
C ILE A 48 13.36 8.19 11.84
N VAL A 49 12.46 8.23 10.86
CA VAL A 49 12.80 8.67 9.51
C VAL A 49 13.13 10.17 9.49
N GLY A 50 12.32 10.99 10.15
CA GLY A 50 12.54 12.43 10.25
C GLY A 50 13.89 12.76 10.90
N THR A 51 14.24 12.06 11.99
CA THR A 51 15.55 12.26 12.66
C THR A 51 16.74 11.85 11.80
N LYS A 52 16.60 10.81 10.95
CA LYS A 52 17.69 10.33 10.08
C LYS A 52 17.87 11.15 8.81
N THR A 53 16.77 11.57 8.18
CA THR A 53 16.80 12.22 6.86
C THR A 53 16.80 13.74 6.98
N GLY A 54 16.28 14.32 8.07
CA GLY A 54 16.15 15.77 8.23
C GLY A 54 15.11 16.41 7.29
N GLU A 55 14.39 15.62 6.51
CA GLU A 55 13.30 16.03 5.61
C GLU A 55 11.93 15.71 6.25
N ASP A 56 10.85 16.21 5.64
CA ASP A 56 9.49 15.80 6.02
C ASP A 56 9.33 14.29 5.81
N ALA A 57 9.15 13.57 6.91
CA ALA A 57 9.07 12.13 6.95
C ALA A 57 7.93 11.62 6.03
N VAL A 58 6.81 12.34 5.93
CA VAL A 58 5.66 11.94 5.11
C VAL A 58 5.99 11.97 3.62
N GLU A 59 6.77 12.95 3.17
CA GLU A 59 7.23 13.02 1.79
C GLU A 59 8.23 11.92 1.46
N VAL A 60 9.20 11.68 2.37
CA VAL A 60 10.17 10.58 2.23
C VAL A 60 9.45 9.24 2.12
N TRP A 61 8.43 9.02 2.93
CA TRP A 61 7.60 7.81 2.86
C TRP A 61 6.84 7.70 1.53
N LYS A 62 6.29 8.79 0.99
CA LYS A 62 5.64 8.80 -0.33
C LYS A 62 6.62 8.48 -1.45
N LYS A 63 7.83 9.03 -1.41
CA LYS A 63 8.92 8.71 -2.35
C LYS A 63 9.29 7.22 -2.26
N ALA A 64 9.44 6.69 -1.04
CA ALA A 64 9.74 5.27 -0.82
C ALA A 64 8.63 4.35 -1.35
N LEU A 65 7.36 4.71 -1.15
CA LEU A 65 6.24 3.97 -1.72
C LEU A 65 6.30 3.93 -3.25
N ALA A 66 6.62 5.03 -3.92
CA ALA A 66 6.76 5.05 -5.37
C ALA A 66 7.88 4.10 -5.85
N ASN A 67 9.01 4.07 -5.14
CA ASN A 67 10.14 3.21 -5.49
C ASN A 67 9.82 1.71 -5.31
N VAL A 68 9.05 1.35 -4.27
CA VAL A 68 8.69 -0.05 -4.00
C VAL A 68 7.58 -0.54 -4.93
N THR A 69 6.82 0.35 -5.57
CA THR A 69 5.73 -0.07 -6.47
C THR A 69 6.26 -0.61 -7.81
N PRO A 70 6.03 -1.89 -8.14
CA PRO A 70 6.38 -2.40 -9.46
C PRO A 70 5.46 -1.80 -10.53
N ALA A 71 5.99 -1.66 -11.74
CA ALA A 71 5.21 -1.22 -12.90
C ALA A 71 4.41 -2.37 -13.53
N VAL A 72 4.97 -3.58 -13.54
CA VAL A 72 4.45 -4.76 -14.23
C VAL A 72 4.22 -5.89 -13.23
N GLU A 73 3.08 -6.57 -13.32
CA GLU A 73 2.83 -7.84 -12.63
C GLU A 73 2.69 -8.96 -13.65
N VAL A 74 3.09 -10.15 -13.24
CA VAL A 74 2.91 -11.36 -14.04
C VAL A 74 1.53 -11.94 -13.71
N ARG A 75 0.72 -12.20 -14.73
CA ARG A 75 -0.58 -12.87 -14.58
C ARG A 75 -0.57 -14.20 -15.31
N SER A 76 -1.12 -15.22 -14.66
CA SER A 76 -1.30 -16.52 -15.28
C SER A 76 -2.43 -16.48 -16.31
N ARG A 77 -2.17 -16.98 -17.51
CA ARG A 77 -3.16 -17.15 -18.57
C ARG A 77 -3.01 -18.53 -19.19
N ARG A 78 -4.14 -19.23 -19.42
CA ARG A 78 -4.14 -20.54 -20.07
C ARG A 78 -4.35 -20.38 -21.57
N ILE A 79 -3.44 -20.95 -22.37
CA ILE A 79 -3.46 -20.92 -23.84
C ILE A 79 -3.07 -22.31 -24.33
N CYS A 80 -3.86 -22.89 -25.25
CA CYS A 80 -3.60 -24.21 -25.86
C CYS A 80 -3.21 -25.31 -24.84
N GLY A 81 -3.93 -25.40 -23.73
CA GLY A 81 -3.73 -26.43 -22.70
C GLY A 81 -2.68 -26.12 -21.62
N ALA A 82 -1.69 -25.27 -21.91
CA ALA A 82 -0.63 -24.86 -20.98
C ALA A 82 -0.90 -23.51 -20.29
N THR A 83 -0.29 -23.28 -19.12
CA THR A 83 -0.40 -22.01 -18.38
C THR A 83 0.86 -21.16 -18.59
N PHE A 84 0.70 -19.97 -19.13
CA PHE A 84 1.76 -19.00 -19.35
C PHE A 84 1.68 -17.85 -18.36
N GLN A 85 2.85 -17.36 -17.98
CA GLN A 85 3.05 -16.18 -17.15
C GLN A 85 3.20 -14.96 -18.06
N ILE A 86 2.14 -14.16 -18.18
CA ILE A 86 2.09 -13.03 -19.10
C ILE A 86 2.30 -11.72 -18.32
N PRO A 87 3.29 -10.88 -18.69
CA PRO A 87 3.46 -9.57 -18.09
C PRO A 87 2.28 -8.67 -18.46
N SER A 88 1.74 -7.95 -17.48
CA SER A 88 0.68 -6.97 -17.66
C SER A 88 0.96 -5.74 -16.79
N GLU A 89 0.60 -4.56 -17.29
CA GLU A 89 0.70 -3.36 -16.46
C GLU A 89 -0.25 -3.45 -15.26
N ILE A 90 0.25 -3.06 -14.08
CA ILE A 90 -0.55 -3.07 -12.86
C ILE A 90 -1.55 -1.92 -12.90
N ARG A 91 -2.81 -2.20 -12.54
CA ARG A 91 -3.83 -1.16 -12.41
C ARG A 91 -3.50 -0.19 -11.27
N ALA A 92 -3.70 1.12 -11.46
CA ALA A 92 -3.39 2.16 -10.47
C ALA A 92 -3.90 1.88 -9.03
N GLY A 93 -5.14 1.42 -8.86
CA GLY A 93 -5.67 1.09 -7.53
C GLY A 93 -4.98 -0.09 -6.85
N ARG A 94 -4.37 -0.98 -7.64
CA ARG A 94 -3.60 -2.14 -7.17
C ARG A 94 -2.13 -1.78 -6.93
N LYS A 95 -1.55 -0.85 -7.72
CA LYS A 95 -0.18 -0.35 -7.53
C LYS A 95 0.06 0.05 -6.06
N MET A 96 -0.80 0.94 -5.53
CA MET A 96 -0.70 1.39 -4.13
C MET A 96 -0.81 0.23 -3.13
N SER A 97 -1.72 -0.73 -3.34
CA SER A 97 -1.88 -1.85 -2.43
C SER A 97 -0.69 -2.82 -2.44
N ILE A 98 -0.04 -3.02 -3.59
CA ILE A 98 1.16 -3.86 -3.70
C ILE A 98 2.33 -3.15 -3.01
N GLY A 99 2.54 -1.87 -3.30
CA GLY A 99 3.62 -1.09 -2.66
C GLY A 99 3.54 -1.11 -1.14
N MET A 100 2.35 -0.86 -0.59
CA MET A 100 2.13 -0.93 0.87
C MET A 100 2.42 -2.32 1.44
N LYS A 101 2.04 -3.40 0.75
CA LYS A 101 2.28 -4.77 1.21
C LYS A 101 3.76 -5.14 1.19
N ASN A 102 4.47 -4.78 0.13
CA ASN A 102 5.90 -5.04 0.00
C ASN A 102 6.72 -4.30 1.06
N LEU A 103 6.27 -3.11 1.49
CA LEU A 103 6.94 -2.34 2.52
C LEU A 103 6.75 -2.94 3.93
N ILE A 104 5.64 -3.64 4.17
CA ILE A 104 5.32 -4.28 5.47
C ILE A 104 5.88 -5.70 5.55
N ARG A 105 5.74 -6.48 4.46
CA ARG A 105 6.22 -7.86 4.34
C ARG A 105 7.50 -7.86 3.53
N VAL A 106 8.59 -7.52 4.18
CA VAL A 106 9.93 -7.92 3.75
C VAL A 106 10.22 -9.29 4.34
#